data_AF-A0A928CK82-F1
#
_entry.id   AF-A0A928CK82-F1
#
_cell.length_a   1.000
_cell.length_b   1.000
_cell.length_c   1.000
_cell.angle_alpha   90.00
_cell.angle_beta   90.00
_cell.angle_gamma   90.00
#
_symmetry.space_group_name_H-M   'P 1'
#
loop_
_entity.id
_entity.type
_entity.pdbx_description
1 polymer ?
#
loop_
_entity_poly.entity_id
_entity_poly.type
_entity_poly.pdbx_seq_one_letter_code
_entity_poly.pdbx_strand_id
1 'polypeptide(L)'
;MKTLYCDKCGKPFSFEKSKFYSYSHNCKKCGNPMEVLTCEKCNHSFVFTGIRKGPTIYIFCDECEYCIEATSDYGFDPTMPAMIFKGSRLLCHIKGARTFLDVNNNKLDIKVPLEMQKGSLYTRIFTLCPYVAKYIMDKERAEKKED
;
A
#
# COMPACT_ATOMS: atom_id res chain seq x y z
N MET A 1 -18.24 -1.84 -17.67
CA MET A 1 -17.34 -2.90 -17.13
C MET A 1 -15.90 -2.40 -17.29
N LYS A 2 -15.12 -2.25 -16.22
CA LYS A 2 -13.68 -1.94 -16.32
C LYS A 2 -12.91 -3.26 -16.45
N THR A 3 -12.08 -3.38 -17.47
CA THR A 3 -11.17 -4.53 -17.65
C THR A 3 -9.89 -4.26 -16.86
N LEU A 4 -9.55 -5.15 -15.92
CA LEU A 4 -8.29 -5.11 -15.19
C LEU A 4 -7.35 -6.20 -15.69
N TYR A 5 -6.06 -6.09 -15.38
CA TYR A 5 -5.04 -7.04 -15.82
C TYR A 5 -4.32 -7.64 -14.62
N CYS A 6 -4.06 -8.94 -14.69
CA CYS A 6 -3.19 -9.61 -13.71
C CYS A 6 -1.76 -9.07 -13.84
N ASP A 7 -1.20 -8.55 -12.75
CA ASP A 7 0.19 -8.06 -12.69
C ASP A 7 1.23 -9.15 -13.03
N LYS A 8 0.95 -10.42 -12.72
CA LYS A 8 1.87 -11.55 -12.91
C LYS A 8 1.83 -12.17 -14.30
N CYS A 9 0.65 -12.26 -14.93
CA CYS A 9 0.52 -12.91 -16.24
C CYS A 9 -0.02 -11.99 -17.35
N GLY A 10 -0.31 -10.73 -17.06
CA GLY A 10 -0.78 -9.71 -18.00
C GLY A 10 -2.15 -9.98 -18.60
N LYS A 11 -2.88 -11.01 -18.16
CA LYS A 11 -4.18 -11.36 -18.74
C LYS A 11 -5.30 -10.50 -18.18
N PRO A 12 -6.25 -10.08 -19.05
CA PRO A 12 -7.40 -9.33 -18.60
C PRO A 12 -8.33 -10.20 -17.76
N PHE A 13 -8.99 -9.57 -16.79
CA PHE A 13 -10.08 -10.14 -16.03
C PHE A 13 -11.16 -9.09 -15.76
N SER A 14 -12.38 -9.56 -15.56
CA SER A 14 -13.53 -8.77 -15.15
C SER A 14 -13.85 -9.06 -13.69
N PHE A 15 -14.24 -8.03 -12.95
CA PHE A 15 -14.75 -8.16 -11.60
C PHE A 15 -16.02 -7.33 -11.46
N GLU A 16 -16.95 -7.80 -10.63
CA GLU A 16 -18.13 -7.04 -10.25
C GLU A 16 -17.81 -6.25 -8.97
N LYS A 17 -18.12 -4.96 -8.99
CA LYS A 17 -17.93 -4.07 -7.84
C LYS A 17 -18.98 -4.43 -6.79
N SER A 18 -18.60 -5.13 -5.73
CA SER A 18 -19.46 -5.28 -4.55
C SER A 18 -19.16 -4.15 -3.54
N LYS A 19 -19.88 -4.07 -2.42
CA LYS A 19 -19.77 -2.99 -1.43
C LYS A 19 -18.52 -3.05 -0.53
N PHE A 20 -17.71 -4.09 -0.65
CA PHE A 20 -16.50 -4.30 0.16
C PHE A 20 -15.25 -3.78 -0.56
N TYR A 21 -14.32 -3.20 0.19
CA TYR A 21 -13.19 -2.44 -0.35
C TYR A 21 -12.05 -3.31 -0.87
N SER A 22 -12.08 -4.63 -0.64
CA SER A 22 -11.09 -5.59 -1.16
C SER A 22 -11.82 -6.81 -1.77
N TYR A 23 -11.33 -7.28 -2.93
CA TYR A 23 -11.78 -8.52 -3.56
C TYR A 23 -10.61 -9.44 -3.77
N SER A 24 -10.60 -10.60 -3.13
CA SER A 24 -9.66 -11.66 -3.49
C SER A 24 -10.21 -12.45 -4.68
N HIS A 25 -9.50 -12.42 -5.79
CA HIS A 25 -9.81 -13.19 -7.00
C HIS A 25 -8.58 -13.99 -7.43
N ASN A 26 -8.71 -15.30 -7.63
CA ASN A 26 -7.59 -16.06 -8.19
C ASN A 26 -7.55 -15.84 -9.72
N CYS A 27 -6.42 -15.40 -10.25
CA CYS A 27 -6.23 -15.29 -11.69
C CYS A 27 -6.48 -16.65 -12.36
N LYS A 28 -7.44 -16.72 -13.29
CA LYS A 28 -7.81 -17.97 -13.97
C LYS A 28 -6.67 -18.63 -14.74
N LYS A 29 -5.66 -17.87 -15.17
CA LYS A 29 -4.51 -18.39 -15.94
C LYS A 29 -3.37 -18.88 -15.05
N CYS A 30 -2.92 -18.05 -14.11
CA CYS A 30 -1.72 -18.36 -13.30
C CYS A 30 -2.06 -18.81 -11.87
N GLY A 31 -3.34 -18.87 -11.50
CA GLY A 31 -3.82 -19.27 -10.18
C GLY A 31 -3.51 -18.29 -9.05
N ASN A 32 -2.82 -17.18 -9.34
CA ASN A 32 -2.35 -16.28 -8.29
C ASN A 32 -3.50 -15.47 -7.69
N PRO A 33 -3.55 -15.34 -6.36
CA PRO A 33 -4.51 -14.44 -5.71
C PRO A 33 -4.22 -13.00 -6.09
N MET A 34 -5.24 -12.34 -6.59
CA MET A 34 -5.25 -10.93 -6.90
C MET A 34 -6.20 -10.22 -5.95
N GLU A 35 -5.80 -9.06 -5.48
CA GLU A 35 -6.64 -8.15 -4.71
C GLU A 35 -6.87 -6.88 -5.50
N VAL A 36 -8.14 -6.49 -5.65
CA VAL A 36 -8.50 -5.24 -6.32
C VAL A 36 -8.96 -4.23 -5.28
N LEU A 37 -8.29 -3.08 -5.26
CA LEU A 37 -8.63 -1.94 -4.43
C LEU A 37 -8.98 -0.77 -5.34
N THR A 38 -10.01 0.01 -4.98
CA THR A 38 -10.43 1.16 -5.76
C THR A 38 -10.37 2.41 -4.91
N CYS A 39 -9.71 3.46 -5.41
CA CYS A 39 -9.69 4.76 -4.76
C CYS A 39 -11.10 5.33 -4.68
N GLU A 40 -11.57 5.62 -3.48
CA GLU A 40 -12.88 6.23 -3.25
C GLU A 40 -12.99 7.66 -3.78
N LYS A 41 -11.86 8.38 -3.90
CA LYS A 41 -11.83 9.76 -4.38
C LYS A 41 -11.89 9.87 -5.92
N CYS A 42 -11.11 9.07 -6.64
CA CYS A 42 -10.99 9.18 -8.11
C CYS A 42 -11.48 7.95 -8.88
N ASN A 43 -11.93 6.89 -8.19
CA ASN A 43 -12.34 5.62 -8.78
C ASN A 43 -11.25 4.91 -9.63
N HIS A 44 -9.98 5.27 -9.46
CA HIS A 44 -8.86 4.51 -10.01
C HIS A 44 -8.73 3.18 -9.28
N SER A 45 -8.47 2.10 -10.01
CA SER A 45 -8.41 0.74 -9.46
C SER A 45 -7.00 0.18 -9.56
N PHE A 46 -6.53 -0.42 -8.47
CA PHE A 46 -5.22 -1.03 -8.33
C PHE A 46 -5.39 -2.54 -8.20
N VAL A 47 -4.47 -3.29 -8.80
CA VAL A 47 -4.41 -4.75 -8.67
C VAL A 47 -3.13 -5.09 -7.92
N PHE A 48 -3.27 -5.91 -6.90
CA PHE A 48 -2.15 -6.44 -6.11
C PHE A 48 -2.14 -7.95 -6.20
N THR A 49 -0.96 -8.57 -6.15
CA THR A 49 -0.84 -10.02 -5.90
C THR A 49 -0.04 -10.31 -4.65
N GLY A 50 -0.36 -11.44 -4.02
CA GLY A 50 0.44 -11.95 -2.91
C GLY A 50 0.25 -11.23 -1.57
N ILE A 51 -0.68 -10.30 -1.46
CA ILE A 51 -1.09 -9.67 -0.18
C ILE A 51 -2.03 -10.61 0.59
N ARG A 52 -1.74 -11.92 0.62
CA ARG A 52 -2.55 -12.85 1.41
C ARG A 52 -2.13 -12.76 2.87
N LYS A 53 -3.05 -12.29 3.72
CA LYS A 53 -2.98 -12.33 5.19
C LYS A 53 -1.71 -11.68 5.73
N GLY A 54 -1.80 -10.39 6.03
CA GLY A 54 -0.60 -9.67 6.40
C GLY A 54 -0.89 -8.26 6.90
N PRO A 55 0.09 -7.37 6.77
CA PRO A 55 0.12 -6.05 7.41
C PRO A 55 -1.06 -5.13 7.06
N THR A 56 -1.30 -4.09 7.87
CA THR A 56 -2.13 -2.95 7.44
C THR A 56 -1.50 -2.31 6.20
N ILE A 57 -2.31 -2.00 5.19
CA ILE A 57 -1.83 -1.48 3.92
C ILE A 57 -2.31 -0.05 3.76
N TYR A 58 -1.39 0.82 3.38
CA TYR A 58 -1.66 2.20 3.00
C TYR A 58 -1.29 2.37 1.53
N ILE A 59 -2.25 2.78 0.71
CA ILE A 59 -2.05 3.02 -0.72
C ILE A 59 -2.27 4.49 -1.01
N PHE A 60 -1.25 5.15 -1.53
CA PHE A 60 -1.37 6.47 -2.10
C PHE A 60 -1.75 6.32 -3.56
N CYS A 61 -2.93 6.81 -3.93
CA CYS A 61 -3.35 6.83 -5.31
C CYS A 61 -2.35 7.64 -6.15
N ASP A 62 -1.85 7.04 -7.22
CA ASP A 62 -0.95 7.69 -8.18
C ASP A 62 -1.63 8.81 -8.98
N GLU A 63 -2.95 8.75 -9.16
CA GLU A 63 -3.74 9.79 -9.85
C GLU A 63 -4.04 11.02 -8.97
N CYS A 64 -4.43 10.81 -7.71
CA CYS A 64 -4.98 11.90 -6.88
C CYS A 64 -4.33 12.04 -5.49
N GLU A 65 -3.28 11.27 -5.23
CA GLU A 65 -2.50 11.23 -3.98
C GLU A 65 -3.33 10.94 -2.72
N TYR A 66 -4.59 10.51 -2.89
CA TYR A 66 -5.45 10.13 -1.77
C TYR A 66 -4.95 8.85 -1.11
N CYS A 67 -4.88 8.87 0.22
CA CYS A 67 -4.45 7.73 1.03
C CYS A 67 -5.64 6.82 1.30
N ILE A 68 -5.52 5.57 0.87
CA ILE A 68 -6.50 4.50 1.08
C ILE A 68 -5.93 3.56 2.13
N GLU A 69 -6.68 3.33 3.19
CA GLU A 69 -6.38 2.29 4.17
C GLU A 69 -7.09 0.99 3.77
N ALA A 70 -6.32 -0.08 3.61
CA ALA A 70 -6.83 -1.42 3.40
C ALA A 70 -6.31 -2.34 4.50
N THR A 71 -7.18 -2.71 5.43
CA THR A 71 -6.87 -3.67 6.49
C THR A 71 -7.16 -5.08 5.97
N SER A 72 -6.23 -6.01 6.21
CA SER A 72 -6.51 -7.42 5.91
C SER A 72 -7.52 -7.97 6.93
N ASP A 73 -8.35 -8.94 6.52
CA ASP A 73 -9.49 -9.51 7.28
C ASP A 73 -9.16 -10.14 8.65
N TYR A 74 -7.93 -10.07 9.12
CA TYR A 74 -7.51 -10.51 10.44
C TYR A 74 -7.31 -9.27 11.31
N GLY A 75 -8.25 -9.06 12.24
CA GLY A 75 -8.35 -7.88 13.10
C GLY A 75 -7.00 -7.35 13.60
N PHE A 76 -6.94 -6.03 13.65
CA PHE A 76 -5.82 -5.18 14.07
C PHE A 76 -4.95 -5.80 15.17
N ASP A 77 -3.92 -6.54 14.80
CA ASP A 77 -2.82 -6.80 15.71
C ASP A 77 -1.83 -5.62 15.59
N PRO A 78 -1.68 -4.79 16.64
CA PRO A 78 -0.80 -3.64 16.62
C PRO A 78 0.68 -4.02 16.44
N THR A 79 1.04 -5.31 16.49
CA THR A 79 2.39 -5.81 16.21
C THR A 79 2.68 -6.04 14.73
N MET A 80 1.67 -6.00 13.84
CA MET A 80 1.88 -6.31 12.44
C MET A 80 2.57 -5.16 11.70
N PRO A 81 3.43 -5.47 10.71
CA PRO A 81 4.04 -4.45 9.88
C PRO A 81 2.96 -3.60 9.19
N ALA A 82 3.33 -2.43 8.67
CA ALA A 82 2.49 -1.72 7.70
C ALA A 82 3.21 -1.65 6.36
N MET A 83 2.48 -1.70 5.25
CA MET A 83 3.06 -1.56 3.92
C MET A 83 2.52 -0.30 3.27
N ILE A 84 3.41 0.50 2.70
CA ILE A 84 3.08 1.74 2.01
C ILE A 84 3.30 1.55 0.53
N PHE A 85 2.26 1.77 -0.26
CA PHE A 85 2.28 1.67 -1.71
C PHE A 85 1.96 3.03 -2.37
N LYS A 86 2.48 3.24 -3.58
CA LYS A 86 1.99 4.25 -4.53
C LYS A 86 1.42 3.52 -5.74
N GLY A 87 0.11 3.62 -5.94
CA GLY A 87 -0.61 2.73 -6.83
C GLY A 87 -0.39 1.26 -6.42
N SER A 88 0.08 0.42 -7.34
CA SER A 88 0.47 -0.98 -7.06
C SER A 88 1.94 -1.15 -6.64
N ARG A 89 2.74 -0.08 -6.67
CA ARG A 89 4.18 -0.14 -6.36
C ARG A 89 4.43 0.00 -4.88
N LEU A 90 5.12 -0.97 -4.29
CA LEU A 90 5.57 -0.91 -2.91
C LEU A 90 6.67 0.15 -2.74
N LEU A 91 6.53 0.99 -1.71
CA LEU A 91 7.53 2.00 -1.35
C LEU A 91 8.29 1.59 -0.10
N CYS A 92 7.58 1.14 0.92
CA CYS A 92 8.14 0.94 2.24
C CYS A 92 7.42 -0.15 3.02
N HIS A 93 8.19 -0.86 3.83
CA HIS A 93 7.72 -1.71 4.90
C HIS A 93 8.02 -1.05 6.25
N ILE A 94 7.01 -0.94 7.10
CA ILE A 94 7.14 -0.48 8.47
C ILE A 94 7.17 -1.72 9.36
N LYS A 95 8.33 -2.09 9.91
CA LYS A 95 8.46 -3.17 10.89
C LYS A 95 8.41 -2.58 12.31
N GLY A 96 7.21 -2.43 12.85
CA GLY A 96 6.96 -1.77 14.14
C GLY A 96 7.12 -0.24 14.09
N ALA A 97 7.14 0.43 15.24
CA ALA A 97 7.02 1.90 15.30
C ALA A 97 8.23 2.70 14.76
N ARG A 98 9.37 2.07 14.48
CA ARG A 98 10.65 2.78 14.23
C ARG A 98 11.51 2.23 13.10
N THR A 99 11.14 1.09 12.51
CA THR A 99 11.96 0.47 11.46
C THR A 99 11.25 0.61 10.13
N PHE A 100 11.83 1.44 9.27
CA PHE A 100 11.34 1.69 7.91
C PHE A 100 12.31 1.02 6.95
N LEU A 101 11.82 0.13 6.09
CA LEU A 101 12.62 -0.59 5.11
C LEU A 101 12.10 -0.29 3.71
N ASP A 102 13.00 -0.17 2.74
CA ASP A 102 12.64 -0.10 1.32
C ASP A 102 12.21 -1.49 0.78
N VAL A 103 11.88 -1.55 -0.51
CA VAL A 103 11.53 -2.78 -1.23
C VAL A 103 12.62 -3.87 -1.23
N ASN A 104 13.87 -3.48 -0.99
CA ASN A 104 15.03 -4.37 -0.93
C ASN A 104 15.41 -4.74 0.52
N ASN A 105 14.58 -4.39 1.51
CA ASN A 105 14.86 -4.53 2.95
C ASN A 105 16.02 -3.67 3.49
N ASN A 106 16.46 -2.65 2.76
CA ASN A 106 17.43 -1.69 3.29
C ASN A 106 16.74 -0.76 4.27
N LYS A 107 17.42 -0.43 5.37
CA LYS A 107 16.90 0.52 6.35
C LYS A 107 16.88 1.94 5.78
N LEU A 108 15.70 2.56 5.80
CA LEU A 108 15.51 3.96 5.48
C LEU A 108 15.77 4.80 6.74
N ASP A 109 16.72 5.73 6.67
CA ASP A 109 16.99 6.67 7.76
C ASP A 109 16.00 7.84 7.73
N ILE A 110 14.77 7.58 8.15
CA ILE A 110 13.69 8.57 8.18
C ILE A 110 13.68 9.25 9.55
N LYS A 111 13.96 10.55 9.58
CA LYS A 111 13.93 11.37 10.79
C LYS A 111 12.49 11.76 11.15
N VAL A 112 11.81 10.87 11.86
CA VAL A 112 10.43 11.09 12.32
C VAL A 112 10.38 12.12 13.46
N PRO A 113 9.55 13.18 13.36
CA PRO A 113 9.34 14.15 14.43
C PRO A 113 8.82 13.51 15.73
N LEU A 114 9.26 14.01 16.88
CA LEU A 114 8.91 13.44 18.19
C LEU A 114 7.41 13.49 18.48
N GLU A 115 6.70 14.51 17.99
CA GLU A 115 5.26 14.64 18.14
C GLU A 115 4.50 13.49 17.45
N MET A 116 4.99 12.98 16.33
CA MET A 116 4.39 11.87 15.58
C MET A 116 4.65 10.51 16.26
N GLN A 117 5.55 10.47 17.24
CA GLN A 117 5.83 9.28 18.04
C GLN A 117 4.98 9.19 19.31
N LYS A 118 4.10 10.17 19.58
CA LYS A 118 3.20 10.16 20.72
C LYS A 118 1.91 9.40 20.39
N GLY A 119 1.29 8.81 21.41
CA GLY A 119 0.02 8.08 21.27
C GLY A 119 0.19 6.56 21.16
N SER A 120 -0.95 5.88 20.96
CA SER A 120 -0.98 4.42 20.82
C SER A 120 -0.19 3.95 19.59
N LEU A 121 0.24 2.68 19.55
CA LEU A 121 0.92 2.13 18.38
C LEU A 121 0.12 2.31 17.09
N TYR A 122 -1.20 2.11 17.17
CA TYR A 122 -2.12 2.32 16.06
C TYR A 122 -2.11 3.77 15.56
N THR A 123 -2.35 4.73 16.46
CA THR A 123 -2.38 6.17 16.12
C THR A 123 -1.05 6.62 15.53
N ARG A 124 0.07 6.10 16.05
CA ARG A 124 1.40 6.37 15.52
C ARG A 124 1.52 5.87 14.08
N ILE A 125 1.21 4.61 13.79
CA ILE A 125 1.31 4.05 12.43
C ILE A 125 0.48 4.89 11.45
N PHE A 126 -0.77 5.20 11.79
CA PHE A 126 -1.65 6.02 10.96
C PHE A 126 -1.06 7.41 10.67
N THR A 127 -0.45 8.03 11.68
CA THR A 127 0.15 9.36 11.54
C THR A 127 1.47 9.30 10.77
N LEU A 128 2.24 8.21 10.89
CA LEU A 128 3.55 8.03 10.25
C LEU A 128 3.45 7.67 8.77
N CYS A 129 2.46 6.86 8.37
CA CYS A 129 2.31 6.41 6.99
C CYS A 129 2.31 7.55 5.94
N PRO A 130 1.48 8.62 6.07
CA PRO A 130 1.51 9.72 5.12
C PRO A 130 2.82 10.50 5.13
N TYR A 131 3.46 10.64 6.29
CA TYR A 131 4.76 11.29 6.41
C TYR A 131 5.86 10.52 5.68
N VAL A 132 5.96 9.21 5.96
CA VAL A 132 6.94 8.30 5.36
C VAL A 132 6.74 8.22 3.85
N ALA A 133 5.49 8.09 3.38
CA ALA A 133 5.17 8.06 1.96
C ALA A 133 5.63 9.33 1.27
N LYS A 134 5.30 10.49 1.83
CA LYS A 134 5.72 11.79 1.29
C LYS A 134 7.23 11.93 1.23
N TYR A 135 7.94 11.58 2.32
CA TYR A 135 9.39 11.62 2.37
C TYR A 135 10.04 10.81 1.25
N ILE A 136 9.58 9.57 1.03
CA ILE A 136 10.10 8.70 -0.04
C ILE A 136 9.78 9.28 -1.41
N MET A 137 8.54 9.72 -1.64
CA MET A 137 8.14 10.32 -2.93
C MET A 137 8.93 11.58 -3.27
N ASP A 138 9.20 12.43 -2.27
CA ASP A 138 9.98 13.65 -2.48
C ASP A 138 11.45 13.33 -2.76
N LYS A 139 12.01 12.29 -2.13
CA LYS A 139 13.35 11.78 -2.43
C LYS A 139 13.46 11.27 -3.87
N GLU A 140 12.52 10.43 -4.31
CA GLU A 140 12.47 9.92 -5.69
C GLU A 140 12.33 11.04 -6.74
N ARG A 141 11.59 12.11 -6.40
CA ARG A 141 11.45 13.29 -7.27
C ARG A 141 12.76 14.08 -7.38
N ALA A 142 13.54 14.16 -6.30
CA ALA A 142 14.83 14.83 -6.30
C ALA A 142 15.84 14.06 -7.16
N GLU A 143 15.93 12.74 -6.98
CA GLU A 143 16.82 11.87 -7.75
C GLU A 143 16.55 11.94 -9.27
N LYS A 144 15.28 12.09 -9.68
CA LYS A 144 14.90 12.21 -11.11
C LYS A 144 15.16 13.57 -11.76
N LYS A 145 15.49 14.61 -10.98
CA LYS A 145 15.78 15.95 -11.51
C LYS A 145 17.27 16.17 -11.78
N GLU A 146 18.09 15.21 -11.41
CA GLU A 146 19.54 15.23 -11.61
C GLU A 146 20.00 14.46 -12.86
N ASP A 147 19.04 13.84 -13.59
CA ASP A 147 19.21 13.24 -14.93
C ASP A 147 18.69 14.17 -16.04
#